data_AF-A0A3N5Q368-F1
#
_entry.id   AF-A0A3N5Q368-F1
#
_cell.length_a   1.000
_cell.length_b   1.000
_cell.length_c   1.000
_cell.angle_alpha   90.00
_cell.angle_beta   90.00
_cell.angle_gamma   90.00
#
_symmetry.space_group_name_H-M   'P 1'
#
loop_
_entity.id
_entity.type
_entity.pdbx_description
1 polymer ?
#
loop_
_entity_poly.entity_id
_entity_poly.type
_entity_poly.pdbx_seq_one_letter_code
_entity_poly.pdbx_strand_id
1 'polypeptide(L)'
;ARVFALTTKATRSVYDAAFRDSDAFLFGPETSGLPQALLDTFAPDMKLRIPMRAGNRSLNLSNAAAVTVYEAWRQLAFAGSANRAPS
;
A
#
# COMPACT_ATOMS: atom_id res chain seq x y z
N ALA A 1 13.73 -5.27 5.94
CA ALA A 1 12.35 -5.10 5.44
C ALA A 1 11.97 -3.62 5.54
N ARG A 2 11.38 -3.02 4.50
CA ARG A 2 10.79 -1.67 4.59
C ARG A 2 9.34 -1.81 5.00
N VAL A 3 8.82 -0.83 5.75
CA VAL A 3 7.39 -0.78 6.09
C VAL A 3 6.80 0.48 5.47
N PHE A 4 5.74 0.30 4.68
CA PHE A 4 4.98 1.40 4.11
C PHE A 4 3.69 1.61 4.89
N ALA A 5 3.45 2.84 5.34
CA ALA A 5 2.20 3.22 6.00
C ALA A 5 1.19 3.69 4.95
N LEU A 6 0.03 3.03 4.87
CA LEU A 6 -1.05 3.44 3.99
C LEU A 6 -1.94 4.47 4.69
N THR A 7 -2.06 5.64 4.08
CA THR A 7 -2.86 6.74 4.63
C THR A 7 -3.31 7.70 3.53
N THR A 8 -4.52 8.24 3.63
CA THR A 8 -5.04 9.26 2.71
C THR A 8 -4.27 10.58 2.78
N LYS A 9 -3.47 10.79 3.84
CA LYS A 9 -2.64 11.97 4.08
C LYS A 9 -1.31 11.94 3.32
N ALA A 10 -0.96 10.81 2.70
CA ALA A 10 0.28 10.70 1.94
C ALA A 10 0.17 11.47 0.62
N THR A 11 1.30 11.97 0.11
CA THR A 11 1.38 12.59 -1.22
C THR A 11 1.66 11.56 -2.30
N ARG A 12 2.54 10.59 -2.00
CA ARG A 12 3.05 9.57 -2.91
C ARG A 12 2.04 8.43 -3.15
N SER A 13 1.92 7.96 -4.39
CA SER A 13 1.03 6.86 -4.74
C SER A 13 1.66 5.49 -4.50
N VAL A 14 0.84 4.47 -4.23
CA VAL A 14 1.25 3.05 -4.30
C VAL A 14 1.82 2.68 -5.68
N TYR A 15 1.40 3.35 -6.75
CA TYR A 15 1.88 3.10 -8.11
C TYR A 15 3.23 3.76 -8.43
N ASP A 16 3.68 4.70 -7.59
CA ASP A 16 5.00 5.35 -7.73
C ASP A 16 6.10 4.57 -6.98
N ALA A 17 5.70 3.69 -6.06
CA ALA A 17 6.61 2.91 -5.23
C ALA A 17 7.18 1.72 -6.00
N ALA A 18 8.49 1.52 -5.92
CA ALA A 18 9.16 0.32 -6.38
C ALA A 18 9.24 -0.69 -5.23
N PHE A 19 8.37 -1.68 -5.24
CA PHE A 19 8.24 -2.70 -4.21
C PHE A 19 9.28 -3.82 -4.35
N ARG A 20 9.57 -4.47 -3.22
CA ARG A 20 10.52 -5.56 -3.06
C ARG A 20 9.87 -6.65 -2.22
N ASP A 21 10.32 -7.90 -2.39
CA ASP A 21 9.75 -9.08 -1.71
C ASP A 21 9.68 -8.94 -0.18
N SER A 22 10.67 -8.29 0.44
CA SER A 22 10.73 -8.08 1.89
C SER A 22 9.94 -6.86 2.42
N ASP A 23 9.13 -6.21 1.60
CA ASP A 23 8.36 -5.04 2.02
C ASP A 23 7.08 -5.45 2.76
N ALA A 24 6.70 -4.65 3.76
CA ALA A 24 5.46 -4.80 4.50
C ALA A 24 4.58 -3.56 4.35
N PHE A 25 3.26 -3.78 4.44
CA PHE A 25 2.24 -2.73 4.34
C PHE A 25 1.48 -2.62 5.66
N LEU A 26 1.54 -1.45 6.27
CA LEU A 26 0.84 -1.14 7.50
C LEU A 26 -0.44 -0.37 7.17
N PHE A 27 -1.57 -0.93 7.62
CA PHE A 27 -2.89 -0.32 7.51
C PHE A 27 -3.44 -0.05 8.91
N GLY A 28 -4.16 1.07 9.05
CA GLY A 28 -4.91 1.36 10.26
C GLY A 28 -6.32 0.80 10.21
N PRO A 29 -7.08 0.87 11.33
CA PRO A 29 -8.50 0.55 11.36
C PRO A 29 -9.29 1.35 10.33
N GLU A 30 -10.37 0.79 9.81
CA GLU A 30 -11.16 1.39 8.74
C GLU A 30 -11.77 2.75 9.12
N THR A 31 -12.16 2.91 10.39
CA THR A 31 -12.84 4.11 10.89
C THR A 31 -11.89 5.26 11.20
N SER A 32 -10.68 4.96 11.69
CA SER A 32 -9.77 5.97 12.25
C SER A 32 -8.42 6.06 11.54
N GLY A 33 -8.07 5.07 10.70
CA GLY A 33 -6.76 4.99 10.06
C GLY A 33 -5.61 4.90 11.06
N LEU A 34 -4.39 5.18 10.60
CA LEU A 34 -3.21 5.17 11.47
C LEU A 34 -3.17 6.45 12.33
N PRO A 35 -2.82 6.36 13.63
CA PRO A 35 -2.63 7.52 14.48
C PRO A 35 -1.61 8.50 13.89
N GLN A 36 -1.87 9.80 14.01
CA GLN A 36 -0.95 10.82 13.47
C GLN A 36 0.45 10.69 14.05
N ALA A 37 0.57 10.49 15.37
CA ALA A 37 1.85 10.28 16.04
C ALA A 37 2.65 9.09 15.47
N LEU A 38 1.97 8.05 14.98
CA LEU A 38 2.61 6.93 14.30
C LEU A 38 3.03 7.33 12.87
N LEU A 39 2.18 8.02 12.12
CA LEU A 39 2.52 8.50 10.77
C LEU A 39 3.71 9.47 10.76
N ASP A 40 3.92 10.21 11.84
CA ASP A 40 5.01 11.16 11.99
C ASP A 40 6.37 10.46 12.19
N THR A 41 6.39 9.18 12.58
CA THR A 41 7.64 8.39 12.65
C THR A 41 8.09 7.87 11.28
N PHE A 42 7.21 7.90 10.27
CA PHE A 42 7.53 7.46 8.91
C PHE A 42 8.07 8.62 8.07
N ALA A 43 9.20 8.38 7.40
CA ALA A 43 9.69 9.24 6.34
C ALA A 43 8.59 9.46 5.27
N PRO A 44 8.52 10.64 4.61
CA PRO A 44 7.52 10.93 3.59
C PRO A 44 7.40 9.85 2.50
N ASP A 45 8.52 9.31 2.02
CA ASP A 45 8.53 8.28 0.96
C ASP A 45 8.03 6.90 1.40
N MET A 46 7.94 6.67 2.72
CA MET A 46 7.38 5.44 3.31
C MET A 46 5.88 5.58 3.60
N LYS A 47 5.27 6.73 3.28
CA LYS A 47 3.83 6.93 3.37
C LYS A 47 3.24 6.89 1.98
N LEU A 48 2.25 6.02 1.77
CA LEU A 48 1.63 5.82 0.46
C LEU A 48 0.12 6.02 0.53
N ARG A 49 -0.47 6.44 -0.59
CA ARG A 49 -1.92 6.48 -0.80
C ARG A 49 -2.33 5.74 -2.06
N ILE A 50 -3.56 5.24 -2.06
CA ILE A 50 -4.25 4.82 -3.28
C ILE A 50 -4.93 6.06 -3.88
N PRO A 51 -4.66 6.42 -5.14
CA PRO A 51 -5.34 7.53 -5.81
C PRO A 51 -6.87 7.33 -5.83
N MET A 52 -7.60 8.38 -5.49
CA MET A 52 -9.06 8.39 -5.48
C MET A 52 -9.58 9.69 -6.10
N ARG A 53 -10.74 9.63 -6.76
CA ARG A 53 -11.41 10.85 -7.26
C ARG A 53 -11.85 11.72 -6.08
N ALA A 54 -11.73 13.03 -6.24
CA ALA A 54 -12.21 13.99 -5.26
C ALA A 54 -13.71 13.82 -5.00
N GLY A 55 -14.13 13.92 -3.74
CA GLY A 55 -15.52 13.74 -3.32
C GLY A 55 -15.95 12.28 -3.11
N ASN A 56 -15.14 11.29 -3.51
CA ASN A 56 -15.45 9.90 -3.25
C ASN A 56 -15.10 9.52 -1.80
N ARG A 57 -15.88 8.61 -1.21
CA ARG A 57 -15.54 7.96 0.05
C ARG A 57 -14.30 7.08 -0.12
N SER A 58 -13.50 6.98 0.93
CA SER A 58 -12.38 6.04 1.01
C SER A 58 -12.80 4.60 0.69
N LEU A 59 -11.87 3.81 0.16
CA LEU A 59 -12.05 2.36 0.02
C LEU A 59 -12.17 1.72 1.41
N ASN A 60 -12.92 0.62 1.49
CA ASN A 60 -12.87 -0.23 2.67
C ASN A 60 -11.45 -0.82 2.84
N LEU A 61 -11.15 -1.29 4.05
CA LEU A 61 -9.81 -1.76 4.40
C LEU A 61 -9.37 -2.97 3.54
N SER A 62 -10.28 -3.91 3.27
CA SER A 62 -9.96 -5.11 2.49
C SER A 62 -9.62 -4.79 1.02
N ASN A 63 -10.36 -3.89 0.38
CA ASN A 63 -10.08 -3.45 -0.99
C ASN A 63 -8.78 -2.66 -1.07
N ALA A 64 -8.51 -1.79 -0.08
CA ALA A 64 -7.25 -1.06 0.00
C ALA A 64 -6.05 -2.02 0.14
N ALA A 65 -6.18 -3.04 1.00
CA ALA A 65 -5.17 -4.07 1.15
C ALA A 65 -4.99 -4.88 -0.13
N ALA A 66 -6.07 -5.35 -0.75
CA ALA A 66 -6.04 -6.13 -1.99
C ALA A 66 -5.36 -5.36 -3.13
N VAL A 67 -5.74 -4.10 -3.36
CA VAL A 67 -5.14 -3.24 -4.40
C VAL A 67 -3.64 -3.07 -4.17
N THR A 68 -3.23 -2.79 -2.93
CA THR A 68 -1.82 -2.56 -2.60
C THR A 68 -0.99 -3.83 -2.78
N VAL A 69 -1.47 -4.96 -2.25
CA VAL A 69 -0.77 -6.25 -2.32
C VAL A 69 -0.66 -6.73 -3.77
N TYR A 70 -1.72 -6.62 -4.56
CA TYR A 70 -1.67 -7.04 -5.96
C TYR A 70 -0.78 -6.14 -6.82
N GLU A 71 -0.68 -4.85 -6.52
CA GLU A 71 0.30 -3.99 -7.21
C GLU A 71 1.74 -4.38 -6.86
N ALA A 72 2.03 -4.62 -5.57
CA ALA A 72 3.34 -5.11 -5.16
C ALA A 72 3.68 -6.46 -5.81
N TRP A 73 2.73 -7.39 -5.81
CA TRP A 73 2.91 -8.70 -6.44
C TRP A 73 3.07 -8.60 -7.96
N ARG A 74 2.36 -7.69 -8.62
CA ARG A 74 2.52 -7.39 -10.06
C ARG A 74 3.93 -6.90 -10.36
N GLN A 75 4.49 -5.99 -9.56
CA GLN A 75 5.88 -5.53 -9.72
C GLN A 75 6.89 -6.65 -9.50
N LEU A 76 6.57 -7.62 -8.63
CA LEU A 76 7.32 -8.85 -8.42
C LEU A 76 6.97 -9.96 -9.43
N ALA A 77 6.38 -9.57 -10.56
CA ALA A 77 6.01 -10.44 -11.68
C ALA A 77 5.14 -11.65 -11.26
N PHE A 78 4.26 -11.46 -10.26
CA PHE A 78 3.41 -12.49 -9.70
C PHE A 78 4.18 -13.76 -9.33
N ALA A 79 5.39 -13.62 -8.77
CA ALA A 79 6.22 -14.76 -8.36
C ALA A 79 5.42 -15.72 -7.44
N GLY A 80 5.51 -17.01 -7.71
CA GLY A 80 4.74 -18.05 -6.99
C GLY A 80 3.28 -18.20 -7.42
N SER A 81 2.79 -17.46 -8.43
CA SER A 81 1.44 -17.69 -8.97
C SER A 81 1.37 -19.00 -9.78
N ALA A 82 0.28 -19.75 -9.61
CA ALA A 82 0.08 -21.04 -10.28
C ALA A 82 0.02 -20.95 -11.82
N ASN A 83 -0.36 -19.79 -12.34
CA ASN A 83 -0.49 -19.54 -13.78
C ASN A 83 0.82 -19.08 -14.45
N ARG A 84 1.90 -18.93 -13.68
CA ARG A 84 3.22 -18.62 -14.23
C ARG A 84 4.03 -19.91 -14.23
N ALA A 85 4.19 -20.52 -15.41
CA ALA A 85 5.09 -21.65 -15.56
C ALA A 85 6.48 -21.25 -15.02
N PRO A 86 7.17 -22.12 -14.28
CA PRO A 86 8.53 -21.84 -13.85
C PRO A 86 9.39 -21.61 -15.09
N SER A 87 10.07 -20.47 -15.14
CA SER A 87 11.13 -20.19 -16.11
C SER A 87 12.31 -21.13 -15.91
#